data_AF-A0A1N6SXG1-F1
#
_entry.id   AF-A0A1N6SXG1-F1
#
_cell.length_a   1.000
_cell.length_b   1.000
_cell.length_c   1.000
_cell.angle_alpha   90.00
_cell.angle_beta   90.00
_cell.angle_gamma   90.00
#
_symmetry.space_group_name_H-M   'P 1'
#
loop_
_entity.id
_entity.type
_entity.pdbx_description
1 polymer ?
#
loop_
_entity_poly.entity_id
_entity_poly.type
_entity_poly.pdbx_seq_one_letter_code
_entity_poly.pdbx_strand_id
1 'polypeptide(L)'
;MPQLVRLYIVSIAIGFLLALVFTALLLALDVASLRHLVTATRGGWIAVLMLVVFHTILFSGVQFGIRVMLMARGGGPRGGLRQRIRPHSRPALAPAASRSR
;
A
#
# COMPACT_ATOMS: atom_id res chain seq x y z
N MET A 1 7.13 -3.93 -15.24
CA MET A 1 7.89 -2.80 -14.65
C MET A 1 8.76 -3.34 -13.52
N PRO A 2 10.03 -2.89 -13.38
CA PRO A 2 10.91 -3.28 -12.28
C PRO A 2 10.23 -3.03 -10.92
N GLN A 3 10.42 -3.91 -9.94
CA GLN A 3 9.70 -3.86 -8.66
C GLN A 3 9.94 -2.56 -7.89
N LEU A 4 11.15 -2.00 -7.98
CA LEU A 4 11.53 -0.72 -7.37
C LEU A 4 10.80 0.47 -7.99
N VAL A 5 10.68 0.50 -9.33
CA VAL A 5 9.97 1.56 -10.06
C VAL A 5 8.48 1.54 -9.70
N ARG A 6 7.88 0.35 -9.62
CA ARG A 6 6.48 0.20 -9.18
C ARG A 6 6.29 0.71 -7.75
N LEU A 7 7.21 0.37 -6.83
CA LEU A 7 7.15 0.83 -5.45
C LEU A 7 7.16 2.36 -5.37
N TYR A 8 8.05 3.00 -6.12
CA TYR A 8 8.18 4.46 -6.17
C TYR A 8 6.90 5.13 -6.69
N ILE A 9 6.40 4.70 -7.86
CA ILE A 9 5.19 5.29 -8.48
C ILE A 9 3.98 5.16 -7.56
N VAL A 10 3.78 4.00 -6.94
CA VAL A 10 2.63 3.80 -6.05
C VAL A 10 2.79 4.66 -4.78
N SER A 11 4.01 4.92 -4.30
CA SER A 11 4.21 5.77 -3.11
C SER A 11 3.89 7.23 -3.43
N ILE A 12 4.30 7.71 -4.62
CA ILE A 12 3.93 9.04 -5.10
C ILE A 12 2.43 9.16 -5.29
N ALA A 13 1.78 8.18 -5.91
CA ALA A 13 0.34 8.23 -6.17
C ALA A 13 -0.46 8.34 -4.86
N ILE A 14 -0.09 7.57 -3.84
CA ILE A 14 -0.71 7.65 -2.50
C ILE A 14 -0.38 8.99 -1.84
N GLY A 15 0.87 9.43 -1.88
CA GLY A 15 1.29 10.71 -1.31
C GLY A 15 0.57 11.91 -1.93
N PHE A 16 0.36 11.89 -3.25
CA PHE A 16 -0.38 12.91 -3.98
C PHE A 16 -1.85 12.95 -3.60
N LEU A 17 -2.50 11.78 -3.51
CA LEU A 17 -3.90 11.70 -3.08
C LEU A 17 -4.08 12.27 -1.67
N LEU A 18 -3.19 11.88 -0.74
CA LEU A 18 -3.18 12.42 0.63
C LEU A 18 -2.92 13.93 0.64
N ALA A 19 -2.02 14.43 -0.23
CA ALA A 19 -1.71 15.84 -0.33
C ALA A 19 -2.90 16.67 -0.81
N LEU A 20 -3.68 16.18 -1.78
CA LEU A 20 -4.90 16.84 -2.23
C LEU A 20 -5.93 16.93 -1.11
N VAL A 21 -6.18 15.81 -0.42
CA VAL A 21 -7.14 15.76 0.70
C VAL A 21 -6.71 16.69 1.84
N PHE A 22 -5.44 16.63 2.22
CA PHE A 22 -4.90 17.46 3.29
C PHE A 22 -4.93 18.95 2.94
N THR A 23 -4.51 19.30 1.73
CA THR A 23 -4.56 20.69 1.23
C THR A 23 -6.00 21.20 1.19
N ALA A 24 -6.94 20.40 0.68
CA ALA A 24 -8.36 20.75 0.67
C ALA A 24 -8.88 20.98 2.10
N LEU A 25 -8.47 20.16 3.07
CA LEU A 25 -8.86 20.33 4.47
C LEU A 25 -8.30 21.62 5.07
N LEU A 26 -7.03 21.97 4.79
CA LEU A 26 -6.43 23.23 5.25
C LEU A 26 -7.20 24.45 4.73
N LEU A 27 -7.61 24.43 3.46
CA LEU A 27 -8.40 25.50 2.86
C LEU A 27 -9.85 25.50 3.38
N ALA A 28 -10.46 24.34 3.59
CA ALA A 28 -11.84 24.23 4.08
C ALA A 28 -11.97 24.74 5.52
N LEU A 29 -10.99 24.43 6.38
CA LEU A 29 -10.94 24.86 7.77
C LEU A 29 -10.34 26.26 7.95
N ASP A 30 -9.92 26.91 6.85
CA ASP A 30 -9.23 28.20 6.85
C ASP A 30 -8.08 28.29 7.86
N VAL A 31 -7.23 27.26 7.88
CA VAL A 31 -6.11 27.17 8.81
C VAL A 31 -5.18 28.36 8.58
N ALA A 32 -4.90 29.13 9.64
CA ALA A 32 -4.07 30.34 9.58
C ALA A 32 -4.53 31.36 8.51
N SER A 33 -5.84 31.41 8.23
CA SER A 33 -6.43 32.28 7.20
C SER A 33 -5.93 32.01 5.77
N LEU A 34 -5.44 30.79 5.50
CA LEU A 34 -4.92 30.38 4.19
C LEU A 34 -5.94 30.53 3.07
N ARG A 35 -7.22 30.20 3.31
CA ARG A 35 -8.26 30.31 2.30
C ARG A 35 -8.41 31.77 1.90
N HIS A 36 -8.48 32.66 2.88
CA HIS A 36 -8.57 34.08 2.63
C HIS A 36 -7.36 34.59 1.84
N LEU A 37 -6.14 34.20 2.25
CA LEU A 37 -4.88 34.61 1.62
C LEU A 37 -4.78 34.19 0.15
N VAL A 38 -5.18 32.95 -0.15
CA VAL A 38 -5.23 32.41 -1.51
C VAL A 38 -6.27 33.15 -2.37
N THR A 39 -7.42 33.51 -1.81
CA THR A 39 -8.48 34.19 -2.56
C THR A 39 -8.24 35.70 -2.75
N ALA A 40 -7.57 36.36 -1.80
CA ALA A 40 -7.34 37.80 -1.82
C ALA A 40 -6.13 38.21 -2.68
N THR A 41 -5.21 37.27 -2.95
CA THR A 41 -3.97 37.54 -3.67
C THR A 41 -4.10 37.22 -5.16
N ARG A 42 -3.72 38.17 -6.03
CA ARG A 42 -3.65 37.93 -7.48
C ARG A 42 -2.56 36.88 -7.75
N GLY A 43 -3.00 35.66 -8.11
CA GLY A 43 -2.11 34.50 -8.29
C GLY A 43 -2.06 33.52 -7.12
N GLY A 44 -2.98 33.59 -6.15
CA GLY A 44 -3.02 32.68 -5.00
C GLY A 44 -3.14 31.19 -5.34
N TRP A 45 -3.52 30.83 -6.57
CA TRP A 45 -3.46 29.45 -7.07
C TRP A 45 -2.03 28.87 -7.03
N ILE A 46 -0.99 29.71 -7.12
CA ILE A 46 0.41 29.30 -6.98
C ILE A 46 0.68 28.79 -5.57
N ALA A 47 0.10 29.43 -4.55
CA ALA A 47 0.24 28.98 -3.17
C ALA A 47 -0.41 27.60 -2.99
N VAL A 48 -1.59 27.37 -3.57
CA VAL A 48 -2.24 26.05 -3.55
C VAL A 48 -1.39 25.01 -4.27
N LEU A 49 -0.84 25.35 -5.44
CA LEU A 49 0.04 24.46 -6.20
C LEU A 49 1.30 24.09 -5.39
N MET A 50 1.99 25.07 -4.81
CA MET A 50 3.12 24.85 -3.92
C MET A 50 2.73 23.93 -2.76
N LEU A 51 1.59 24.22 -2.11
CA LEU A 51 1.12 23.44 -0.98
C LEU A 51 0.90 21.98 -1.39
N VAL A 52 0.18 21.72 -2.48
CA VAL A 52 -0.04 20.36 -2.99
C VAL A 52 1.28 19.67 -3.31
N VAL A 53 2.22 20.34 -4.00
CA VAL A 53 3.50 19.75 -4.39
C VAL A 53 4.35 19.41 -3.16
N PHE A 54 4.51 20.34 -2.21
CA PHE A 54 5.29 20.09 -1.00
C PHE A 54 4.67 18.95 -0.17
N HIS A 55 3.36 18.98 0.07
CA HIS A 55 2.68 17.90 0.79
C HIS A 55 2.79 16.56 0.04
N THR A 56 2.76 16.57 -1.29
CA THR A 56 2.96 15.36 -2.10
C THR A 56 4.33 14.76 -1.87
N ILE A 57 5.38 15.58 -1.88
CA ILE A 57 6.75 15.14 -1.63
C ILE A 57 6.88 14.61 -0.20
N LEU A 58 6.35 15.32 0.81
CA LEU A 58 6.38 14.87 2.21
C LEU A 58 5.67 13.53 2.39
N PHE A 59 4.42 13.40 1.94
CA PHE A 59 3.64 12.18 2.12
C PHE A 59 4.18 11.01 1.29
N SER A 60 4.62 11.27 0.05
CA SER A 60 5.29 10.26 -0.77
C SER A 60 6.56 9.75 -0.11
N GLY A 61 7.37 10.64 0.46
CA GLY A 61 8.60 10.30 1.18
C GLY A 61 8.32 9.38 2.37
N VAL A 62 7.30 9.69 3.18
CA VAL A 62 6.88 8.84 4.30
C VAL A 62 6.38 7.47 3.81
N GLN A 63 5.51 7.44 2.80
CA GLN A 63 4.98 6.18 2.23
C GLN A 63 6.09 5.31 1.62
N PHE A 64 7.05 5.93 0.94
CA PHE A 64 8.22 5.27 0.40
C PHE A 64 9.08 4.68 1.52
N GLY A 65 9.39 5.46 2.56
CA GLY A 65 10.16 4.99 3.72
C GLY A 65 9.50 3.80 4.42
N ILE A 66 8.19 3.86 4.67
CA ILE A 66 7.41 2.75 5.25
C ILE A 66 7.53 1.50 4.38
N ARG A 67 7.34 1.62 3.06
CA ARG A 67 7.43 0.48 2.14
C ARG A 67 8.82 -0.15 2.10
N VAL A 68 9.87 0.67 2.14
CA VAL A 68 11.25 0.18 2.21
C VAL A 68 11.50 -0.58 3.51
N MET A 69 11.07 -0.04 4.66
CA MET A 69 11.19 -0.73 5.95
C MET A 69 10.39 -2.05 6.00
N LEU A 70 9.19 -2.07 5.39
CA LEU A 70 8.36 -3.28 5.30
C LEU A 70 8.98 -4.35 4.38
N MET A 71 9.76 -3.96 3.38
CA MET A 71 10.49 -4.89 2.53
C MET A 71 11.58 -5.62 3.30
N ALA A 72 12.30 -4.91 4.18
CA ALA A 72 13.34 -5.50 5.04
C ALA A 72 12.79 -6.57 6.01
N ARG A 73 11.52 -6.48 6.40
CA ARG A 73 10.85 -7.47 7.27
C ARG A 73 10.34 -8.71 6.52
N GLY A 74 10.61 -8.81 5.22
CA GLY A 74 10.02 -9.80 4.32
C GLY A 74 10.60 -11.22 4.34
N GLY A 75 11.46 -11.57 5.30
CA GLY A 75 12.16 -12.86 5.37
C GLY A 75 11.42 -14.00 6.10
N GLY A 76 10.18 -13.78 6.56
CA GLY A 76 9.36 -14.84 7.16
C GLY A 76 8.49 -15.58 6.12
N PRO A 77 8.18 -16.88 6.28
CA PRO A 77 7.41 -17.66 5.32
C PRO A 77 6.08 -16.98 4.97
N ARG A 78 6.01 -16.39 3.77
CA ARG A 78 4.80 -15.74 3.25
C ARG A 78 3.86 -16.81 2.73
N GLY A 79 3.02 -17.33 3.61
CA GLY A 79 1.89 -18.19 3.27
C GLY A 79 2.33 -19.46 2.55
N GLY A 80 2.55 -20.54 3.30
CA GLY A 80 2.62 -21.85 2.70
C GLY A 80 1.41 -22.01 1.77
N LEU A 81 1.66 -22.39 0.51
CA LEU A 81 0.62 -23.01 -0.31
C LEU A 81 -0.12 -23.93 0.66
N ARG A 82 -1.43 -23.74 0.82
CA ARG A 82 -2.24 -24.75 1.50
C ARG A 82 -2.01 -26.02 0.70
N GLN A 83 -1.02 -26.82 1.09
CA GLN A 83 -0.79 -28.13 0.54
C GLN A 83 -2.08 -28.84 0.86
N ARG A 84 -2.92 -28.96 -0.17
CA ARG A 84 -4.15 -29.71 -0.09
C ARG A 84 -3.66 -31.12 0.15
N ILE A 85 -3.60 -31.53 1.41
CA ILE A 85 -3.24 -32.89 1.80
C ILE A 85 -4.33 -33.75 1.16
N ARG A 86 -4.03 -34.33 -0.01
CA ARG A 86 -4.88 -35.35 -0.60
C ARG A 86 -4.79 -36.53 0.37
N PRO A 87 -5.92 -37.04 0.89
CA PRO A 87 -5.89 -38.26 1.69
C PRO A 87 -5.20 -39.33 0.85
N HIS A 88 -4.05 -39.81 1.32
CA HIS A 88 -3.37 -40.93 0.69
C HIS A 88 -4.25 -42.15 0.93
N SER A 89 -4.80 -42.72 -0.14
CA SER A 89 -5.59 -43.95 -0.09
C SER A 89 -4.71 -45.04 0.51
N ARG A 90 -4.88 -45.34 1.80
CA ARG A 90 -4.26 -46.51 2.43
C ARG A 90 -4.82 -47.74 1.71
N PRO A 91 -4.00 -48.61 1.11
CA PRO A 91 -4.51 -49.86 0.56
C PRO A 91 -5.12 -50.66 1.72
N ALA A 92 -6.41 -50.93 1.63
CA ALA A 92 -7.08 -51.81 2.57
C ALA A 92 -6.49 -53.21 2.38
N LEU A 93 -5.98 -53.82 3.45
CA LEU A 93 -5.66 -55.24 3.43
C LEU A 93 -6.97 -56.00 3.18
N ALA A 94 -7.12 -56.56 1.99
CA ALA A 94 -8.14 -57.55 1.73
C ALA A 94 -7.82 -58.80 2.56
N PRO A 95 -8.76 -59.32 3.37
CA PRO A 95 -8.53 -60.58 4.05
C PRO A 95 -8.35 -61.67 3.00
N ALA A 96 -7.20 -62.34 3.03
CA ALA A 96 -6.94 -63.50 2.18
C ALA A 96 -7.92 -64.60 2.59
N ALA A 97 -8.85 -64.94 1.70
CA ALA A 97 -9.75 -66.07 1.89
C ALA A 97 -8.90 -67.34 2.02
N SER A 98 -8.90 -67.94 3.22
CA SER A 98 -8.28 -69.24 3.46
C SER A 98 -9.09 -70.29 2.71
N ARG A 99 -8.55 -70.76 1.57
CA ARG A 99 -9.07 -71.94 0.89
C ARG A 99 -8.69 -73.17 1.72
N SER A 100 -9.62 -73.60 2.57
CA SER A 100 -9.57 -74.92 3.21
C SER A 100 -9.60 -76.01 2.14
N ARG A 101 -8.69 -76.96 2.24
CA ARG A 101 -8.68 -78.23 1.51
C ARG A 101 -8.39 -79.34 2.49
#